data_AF-A0A1I8A134-F1
#
_entry.id   AF-A0A1I8A134-F1
#
_cell.length_a   1.000
_cell.length_b   1.000
_cell.length_c   1.000
_cell.angle_alpha   90.00
_cell.angle_beta   90.00
_cell.angle_gamma   90.00
#
_symmetry.space_group_name_H-M   'P 1'
#
loop_
_entity.id
_entity.type
_entity.pdbx_description
1 polymer ?
#
loop_
_entity_poly.entity_id
_entity_poly.type
_entity_poly.pdbx_seq_one_letter_code
_entity_poly.pdbx_strand_id
1 'polypeptide(L)'
;MDRIPFAFREALCAILFQDTLENLSELSGSYGKLAQNTFYNLIEYVKGAGEPGYLQYLCSGREVHAPEEIEAIPKKFVRHATIHFDDREEENVCQEIVRRFPYADFQFVLLSSSINEAWVNFACSLKRLDTVAIREKLDDNSIRLFQKVVDSRKLYWLPLYEEACEGDMLELLKNLLCQEQFMI
;
A
#
# COMPACT_ATOMS: atom_id res chain seq x y z
N MET A 1 -26.04 21.73 2.78
CA MET A 1 -24.68 21.26 2.40
C MET A 1 -24.53 21.06 0.89
N ASP A 2 -25.50 21.49 0.07
CA ASP A 2 -25.55 21.20 -1.38
C ASP A 2 -24.71 22.11 -2.28
N ARG A 3 -23.87 22.98 -1.70
CA ARG A 3 -23.01 23.91 -2.44
C ARG A 3 -21.61 23.37 -2.73
N ILE A 4 -21.27 22.19 -2.21
CA ILE A 4 -19.97 21.57 -2.46
C ILE A 4 -20.04 20.80 -3.80
N PRO A 5 -19.12 21.07 -4.75
CA PRO A 5 -19.09 20.38 -6.04
C PRO A 5 -19.06 18.86 -5.87
N PHE A 6 -19.77 18.15 -6.74
CA PHE A 6 -19.79 16.68 -6.72
C PHE A 6 -18.38 16.08 -6.83
N ALA A 7 -17.54 16.62 -7.71
CA ALA A 7 -16.16 16.20 -7.88
C ALA A 7 -15.33 16.33 -6.59
N PHE A 8 -15.59 17.34 -5.75
CA PHE A 8 -14.92 17.45 -4.45
C PHE A 8 -15.35 16.32 -3.50
N ARG A 9 -16.64 15.96 -3.52
CA ARG A 9 -17.14 14.86 -2.69
C ARG A 9 -16.56 13.51 -3.13
N GLU A 10 -16.47 13.28 -4.44
CA GLU A 10 -15.80 12.09 -5.00
C GLU A 10 -14.32 12.06 -4.63
N ALA A 11 -13.61 13.18 -4.77
CA ALA A 11 -12.22 13.27 -4.37
C ALA A 11 -12.03 13.03 -2.87
N LEU A 12 -12.94 13.56 -2.03
CA LEU A 12 -12.92 13.33 -0.59
C LEU A 12 -13.10 11.84 -0.28
N CYS A 13 -14.17 11.19 -0.75
CA CYS A 13 -14.36 9.75 -0.53
C CYS A 13 -13.21 8.92 -1.12
N ALA A 14 -12.55 9.40 -2.17
CA ALA A 14 -11.40 8.74 -2.76
C ALA A 14 -10.12 8.78 -1.91
N ILE A 15 -10.03 9.63 -0.88
CA ILE A 15 -8.84 9.76 -0.01
C ILE A 15 -9.09 9.31 1.43
N LEU A 16 -10.33 8.95 1.77
CA LEU A 16 -10.66 8.53 3.14
C LEU A 16 -10.22 7.09 3.38
N PHE A 17 -9.72 6.85 4.60
CA PHE A 17 -9.41 5.52 5.09
C PHE A 17 -10.64 4.60 5.10
N GLN A 18 -10.40 3.29 4.97
CA GLN A 18 -11.44 2.26 4.94
C GLN A 18 -12.43 2.40 6.09
N ASP A 19 -11.95 2.49 7.34
CA ASP A 19 -12.81 2.61 8.53
C ASP A 19 -13.68 3.87 8.48
N THR A 20 -13.14 4.95 7.91
CA THR A 20 -13.90 6.19 7.74
C THR A 20 -14.97 6.03 6.66
N LEU A 21 -14.68 5.33 5.57
CA LEU A 21 -15.64 5.03 4.52
C LEU A 21 -16.76 4.11 5.00
N GLU A 22 -16.45 3.12 5.81
CA GLU A 22 -17.44 2.23 6.44
C GLU A 22 -18.41 3.04 7.30
N ASN A 23 -17.90 3.83 8.24
CA ASN A 23 -18.74 4.68 9.10
C ASN A 23 -19.55 5.70 8.29
N LEU A 24 -18.95 6.32 7.26
CA LEU A 24 -19.67 7.26 6.39
C LEU A 24 -20.74 6.58 5.54
N SER A 25 -20.58 5.30 5.21
CA SER A 25 -21.55 4.55 4.40
C SER A 25 -22.90 4.40 5.12
N GLU A 26 -22.92 4.48 6.44
CA GLU A 26 -24.13 4.45 7.27
C GLU A 26 -24.92 5.76 7.24
N LEU A 27 -24.31 6.86 6.77
CA LEU A 27 -24.97 8.15 6.72
C LEU A 27 -26.07 8.17 5.64
N SER A 28 -27.13 8.92 5.91
CA SER A 28 -28.13 9.25 4.88
C SER A 28 -27.66 10.41 3.99
N GLY A 29 -28.25 10.53 2.80
CA GLY A 29 -27.96 11.62 1.86
C GLY A 29 -26.82 11.32 0.88
N SER A 30 -26.31 12.36 0.21
CA SER A 30 -25.37 12.20 -0.91
C SER A 30 -24.01 11.64 -0.49
N TYR A 31 -23.52 12.03 0.69
CA TYR A 31 -22.21 11.61 1.18
C TYR A 31 -22.21 10.14 1.57
N GLY A 32 -23.23 9.67 2.30
CA GLY A 32 -23.30 8.26 2.65
C GLY A 32 -23.53 7.35 1.46
N LYS A 33 -24.36 7.74 0.48
CA LYS A 33 -24.48 7.00 -0.79
C LYS A 33 -23.16 6.88 -1.54
N LEU A 34 -22.36 7.96 -1.55
CA LEU A 34 -21.07 7.99 -2.22
C LEU A 34 -20.01 7.18 -1.47
N ALA A 35 -19.95 7.31 -0.14
CA ALA A 35 -19.07 6.53 0.72
C ALA A 35 -19.40 5.05 0.62
N GLN A 36 -20.69 4.69 0.67
CA GLN A 36 -21.18 3.33 0.47
C GLN A 36 -20.74 2.74 -0.87
N ASN A 37 -20.95 3.46 -1.97
CA ASN A 37 -20.52 2.99 -3.28
C ASN A 37 -18.99 2.86 -3.38
N THR A 38 -18.25 3.76 -2.74
CA THR A 38 -16.78 3.71 -2.72
C THR A 38 -16.28 2.52 -1.89
N PHE A 39 -16.88 2.30 -0.72
CA PHE A 39 -16.55 1.23 0.22
C PHE A 39 -16.82 -0.16 -0.37
N TYR A 40 -17.98 -0.39 -0.98
CA TYR A 40 -18.31 -1.67 -1.61
C TYR A 40 -17.43 -2.00 -2.83
N ASN A 41 -16.90 -0.98 -3.49
CA ASN A 41 -15.99 -1.15 -4.63
C ASN A 41 -14.52 -0.97 -4.24
N LEU A 42 -14.18 -0.98 -2.94
CA LEU A 42 -12.81 -0.87 -2.49
C LEU A 42 -12.12 -2.22 -2.70
N ILE A 43 -11.10 -2.24 -3.54
CA ILE A 43 -10.39 -3.46 -3.92
C ILE A 43 -8.91 -3.31 -3.60
N GLU A 44 -8.33 -4.38 -3.07
CA GLU A 44 -6.90 -4.58 -2.91
C GLU A 44 -6.41 -5.61 -3.93
N TYR A 45 -5.28 -5.35 -4.56
CA TYR A 45 -4.55 -6.37 -5.31
C TYR A 45 -3.46 -6.96 -4.42
N VAL A 46 -3.40 -8.28 -4.31
CA VAL A 46 -2.38 -8.97 -3.53
C VAL A 46 -1.56 -9.85 -4.46
N LYS A 47 -0.24 -9.73 -4.39
CA LYS A 47 0.72 -10.58 -5.08
C LYS A 47 1.60 -11.27 -4.03
N GLY A 48 1.42 -12.57 -3.87
CA GLY A 48 2.28 -13.41 -3.05
C GLY A 48 3.60 -13.75 -3.78
N ALA A 49 4.68 -13.92 -3.02
CA ALA A 49 5.96 -14.39 -3.55
C ALA A 49 5.80 -15.78 -4.18
N GLY A 50 6.05 -15.88 -5.48
CA GLY A 50 5.88 -17.13 -6.24
C GLY A 50 4.43 -17.57 -6.48
N GLU A 51 3.44 -16.79 -6.03
CA GLU A 51 2.01 -17.11 -6.18
C GLU A 51 1.35 -16.23 -7.26
N PRO A 52 0.29 -16.70 -7.94
CA PRO A 52 -0.52 -15.83 -8.78
C PRO A 52 -1.16 -14.73 -7.91
N GLY A 53 -1.17 -13.49 -8.40
CA GLY A 53 -1.82 -12.40 -7.68
C GLY A 53 -3.33 -12.40 -7.91
N TYR A 54 -4.09 -11.90 -6.93
CA TYR A 54 -5.54 -11.86 -6.93
C TYR A 54 -6.06 -10.49 -6.48
N LEU A 55 -7.33 -10.21 -6.73
CA LEU A 55 -8.02 -9.05 -6.17
C LEU A 55 -8.91 -9.46 -5.01
N GLN A 56 -8.95 -8.66 -3.95
CA GLN A 56 -9.84 -8.85 -2.82
C GLN A 56 -10.74 -7.63 -2.64
N TYR A 57 -12.04 -7.85 -2.58
CA TYR A 57 -13.01 -6.81 -2.22
C TYR A 57 -13.02 -6.64 -0.70
N LEU A 58 -12.49 -5.52 -0.20
CA LEU A 58 -12.26 -5.33 1.23
C LEU A 58 -13.54 -5.41 2.08
N CYS A 59 -14.68 -4.93 1.55
CA CYS A 59 -15.95 -5.00 2.27
C CYS A 59 -16.53 -6.42 2.38
N SER A 60 -16.33 -7.28 1.38
CA SER A 60 -16.96 -8.61 1.34
C SER A 60 -15.99 -9.75 1.63
N GLY A 61 -14.69 -9.48 1.61
CA GLY A 61 -13.62 -10.50 1.60
C GLY A 61 -13.59 -11.35 0.33
N ARG A 62 -14.45 -11.08 -0.67
CA ARG A 62 -14.49 -11.87 -1.92
C ARG A 62 -13.17 -11.70 -2.68
N GLU A 63 -12.59 -12.84 -3.05
CA GLU A 63 -11.40 -12.89 -3.88
C GLU A 63 -11.73 -13.18 -5.36
N VAL A 64 -10.92 -12.63 -6.25
CA VAL A 64 -10.98 -12.82 -7.69
C VAL A 64 -9.60 -13.23 -8.17
N HIS A 65 -9.50 -14.49 -8.61
CA HIS A 65 -8.24 -15.12 -9.04
C HIS A 65 -8.11 -15.22 -10.57
N ALA A 66 -9.23 -15.25 -11.30
CA ALA A 66 -9.22 -15.42 -12.74
C ALA A 66 -8.62 -14.18 -13.44
N PRO A 67 -7.56 -14.32 -14.27
CA PRO A 67 -6.91 -13.19 -14.94
C PRO A 67 -7.86 -12.32 -15.76
N GLU A 68 -8.82 -12.94 -16.46
CA GLU A 68 -9.81 -12.23 -17.29
C GLU A 68 -10.74 -11.37 -16.44
N GLU A 69 -11.13 -11.86 -15.26
CA GLU A 69 -11.96 -11.09 -14.31
C GLU A 69 -11.16 -9.95 -13.69
N ILE A 70 -9.89 -10.18 -13.33
CA ILE A 70 -8.99 -9.12 -12.83
C ILE A 70 -8.79 -8.02 -13.89
N GLU A 71 -8.70 -8.40 -15.17
CA GLU A 71 -8.59 -7.42 -16.25
C GLU A 71 -9.87 -6.64 -16.51
N ALA A 72 -11.04 -7.26 -16.34
CA ALA A 72 -12.32 -6.59 -16.51
C ALA A 72 -12.60 -5.53 -15.43
N ILE A 73 -11.96 -5.62 -14.27
CA ILE A 73 -12.19 -4.69 -13.16
C ILE A 73 -11.60 -3.30 -13.46
N PRO A 74 -12.38 -2.21 -13.31
CA PRO A 74 -11.86 -0.85 -13.46
C PRO A 74 -10.74 -0.56 -12.46
N LYS A 75 -9.54 -0.25 -12.97
CA LYS A 75 -8.32 -0.07 -12.15
C LYS A 75 -8.42 1.06 -11.11
N LYS A 76 -9.35 2.01 -11.29
CA LYS A 76 -9.65 3.07 -10.33
C LYS A 76 -10.25 2.58 -9.00
N PHE A 77 -10.77 1.35 -8.98
CA PHE A 77 -11.31 0.70 -7.78
C PHE A 77 -10.23 -0.04 -6.98
N VAL A 78 -9.09 -0.34 -7.60
CA VAL A 78 -7.93 -0.90 -6.92
C VAL A 78 -7.20 0.22 -6.20
N ARG A 79 -7.32 0.26 -4.87
CA ARG A 79 -6.74 1.30 -4.03
C ARG A 79 -5.41 0.91 -3.44
N HIS A 80 -5.26 -0.34 -3.07
CA HIS A 80 -4.01 -0.85 -2.55
C HIS A 80 -3.49 -1.96 -3.47
N ALA A 81 -2.19 -1.99 -3.67
CA ALA A 81 -1.49 -3.08 -4.32
C ALA A 81 -0.38 -3.57 -3.39
N THR A 82 -0.63 -4.71 -2.76
CA THR A 82 0.25 -5.35 -1.78
C THR A 82 1.09 -6.41 -2.47
N ILE A 83 2.41 -6.23 -2.40
CA ILE A 83 3.40 -7.09 -3.05
C ILE A 83 4.26 -7.73 -1.97
N HIS A 84 4.21 -9.04 -1.88
CA HIS A 84 5.05 -9.82 -0.97
C HIS A 84 6.39 -10.06 -1.65
N PHE A 85 7.37 -9.25 -1.26
CA PHE A 85 8.68 -9.22 -1.88
C PHE A 85 9.64 -10.16 -1.15
N ASP A 86 10.25 -11.08 -1.90
CA ASP A 86 11.39 -11.89 -1.46
C ASP A 86 12.62 -11.62 -2.35
N ASP A 87 13.76 -12.23 -2.01
CA ASP A 87 15.01 -12.11 -2.75
C ASP A 87 14.96 -12.68 -4.18
N ARG A 88 13.90 -13.43 -4.51
CA ARG A 88 13.70 -14.09 -5.80
C ARG A 88 12.74 -13.33 -6.70
N GLU A 89 11.92 -12.45 -6.15
CA GLU A 89 11.01 -11.63 -6.93
C GLU A 89 11.77 -10.65 -7.83
N GLU A 90 11.47 -10.74 -9.14
CA GLU A 90 12.07 -9.84 -10.12
C GLU A 90 11.45 -8.45 -10.04
N GLU A 91 12.28 -7.41 -10.09
CA GLU A 91 11.87 -6.01 -10.22
C GLU A 91 10.84 -5.81 -11.35
N ASN A 92 10.96 -6.60 -12.43
CA ASN A 92 10.03 -6.61 -13.56
C ASN A 92 8.58 -6.85 -13.12
N VAL A 93 8.36 -7.77 -12.19
CA VAL A 93 7.02 -8.09 -11.67
C VAL A 93 6.43 -6.89 -10.95
N CYS A 94 7.22 -6.23 -10.11
CA CYS A 94 6.79 -5.02 -9.42
C CYS A 94 6.46 -3.89 -10.40
N GLN A 95 7.29 -3.68 -11.43
CA GLN A 95 7.04 -2.67 -12.46
C GLN A 95 5.76 -2.95 -13.27
N GLU A 96 5.47 -4.21 -13.59
CA GLU A 96 4.25 -4.61 -14.28
C GLU A 96 3.00 -4.33 -13.44
N ILE A 97 3.04 -4.64 -12.14
CA ILE A 97 1.93 -4.36 -11.21
C ILE A 97 1.69 -2.85 -11.12
N VAL A 98 2.75 -2.04 -11.05
CA VAL A 98 2.63 -0.57 -11.03
C VAL A 98 1.99 -0.03 -12.30
N ARG A 99 2.37 -0.56 -13.46
CA ARG A 99 1.75 -0.19 -14.75
C ARG A 99 0.29 -0.64 -14.82
N ARG A 100 -0.04 -1.80 -14.25
CA ARG A 100 -1.39 -2.38 -14.23
C ARG A 100 -2.34 -1.60 -13.32
N PHE A 101 -1.86 -1.07 -12.20
CA PHE A 101 -2.67 -0.36 -11.20
C PHE A 101 -2.14 1.05 -10.91
N PRO A 102 -2.21 2.00 -11.86
CA PRO A 102 -1.61 3.32 -11.73
C PRO A 102 -2.28 4.22 -10.66
N TYR A 103 -3.45 3.83 -10.17
CA TYR A 103 -4.21 4.56 -9.15
C TYR A 103 -4.08 3.95 -7.75
N ALA A 104 -3.32 2.87 -7.60
CA ALA A 104 -3.09 2.25 -6.31
C ALA A 104 -2.00 2.97 -5.52
N ASP A 105 -2.13 2.88 -4.21
CA ASP A 105 -1.06 3.06 -3.24
C ASP A 105 -0.38 1.70 -3.06
N PHE A 106 0.95 1.70 -3.16
CA PHE A 106 1.75 0.47 -3.19
C PHE A 106 2.26 0.13 -1.81
N GLN A 107 2.06 -1.13 -1.44
CA GLN A 107 2.48 -1.69 -0.17
C GLN A 107 3.43 -2.86 -0.44
N PHE A 108 4.55 -2.91 0.27
CA PHE A 108 5.49 -4.01 0.18
C PHE A 108 5.54 -4.75 1.50
N VAL A 109 5.51 -6.08 1.45
CA VAL A 109 5.80 -6.93 2.60
C VAL A 109 7.14 -7.59 2.33
N LEU A 110 8.18 -7.17 3.04
CA LEU A 110 9.51 -7.76 2.94
C LEU A 110 9.52 -9.08 3.69
N LEU A 111 9.60 -10.18 2.94
CA LEU A 111 9.62 -11.55 3.45
C LEU A 111 11.04 -12.09 3.69
N SER A 112 12.06 -11.36 3.27
CA SER A 112 13.46 -11.75 3.41
C SER A 112 14.22 -10.74 4.27
N SER A 113 15.20 -11.24 5.02
CA SER A 113 16.24 -10.41 5.68
C SER A 113 17.07 -9.57 4.71
N SER A 114 17.08 -9.89 3.40
CA SER A 114 17.88 -9.19 2.41
C SER A 114 17.05 -8.34 1.44
N ILE A 115 17.53 -7.13 1.16
CA ILE A 115 17.04 -6.29 0.06
C ILE A 115 18.22 -5.82 -0.81
N ASN A 116 17.94 -5.57 -2.08
CA ASN A 116 18.95 -5.09 -3.03
C ASN A 116 18.72 -3.62 -3.41
N GLU A 117 19.76 -3.01 -3.98
CA GLU A 117 19.71 -1.60 -4.38
C GLU A 117 18.71 -1.33 -5.52
N ALA A 118 18.46 -2.31 -6.39
CA ALA A 118 17.50 -2.18 -7.48
C ALA A 118 16.07 -2.01 -6.94
N TRP A 119 15.66 -2.86 -6.00
CA TRP A 119 14.37 -2.73 -5.31
C TRP A 119 14.25 -1.40 -4.56
N VAL A 120 15.29 -0.98 -3.84
CA VAL A 120 15.27 0.32 -3.13
C VAL A 120 15.09 1.49 -4.09
N ASN A 121 15.83 1.50 -5.20
CA ASN A 121 15.70 2.55 -6.21
C ASN A 121 14.30 2.56 -6.83
N PHE A 122 13.74 1.37 -7.09
CA PHE A 122 12.38 1.21 -7.58
C PHE A 122 11.35 1.75 -6.57
N ALA A 123 11.41 1.33 -5.30
CA ALA A 123 10.51 1.80 -4.24
C ALA A 123 10.58 3.33 -4.08
N CYS A 124 11.80 3.89 -4.07
CA CYS A 124 12.03 5.33 -4.02
C CYS A 124 11.51 6.07 -5.26
N SER A 125 11.39 5.40 -6.41
CA SER A 125 10.85 5.99 -7.65
C SER A 125 9.31 6.08 -7.66
N LEU A 126 8.63 5.29 -6.84
CA LEU A 126 7.17 5.24 -6.81
C LEU A 126 6.59 6.59 -6.41
N LYS A 127 5.53 7.00 -7.11
CA LYS A 127 4.77 8.22 -6.77
C LYS A 127 3.94 8.03 -5.52
N ARG A 128 3.52 6.79 -5.24
CA ARG A 128 2.53 6.41 -4.23
C ARG A 128 3.00 5.17 -3.48
N LEU A 129 4.19 5.26 -2.89
CA LEU A 129 4.60 4.30 -1.88
C LEU A 129 3.82 4.64 -0.61
N ASP A 130 3.16 3.66 -0.01
CA ASP A 130 2.35 3.86 1.18
C ASP A 130 3.00 3.18 2.39
N THR A 131 3.11 1.86 2.29
CA THR A 131 3.53 1.01 3.39
C THR A 131 4.70 0.11 2.97
N VAL A 132 5.68 -0.05 3.85
CA VAL A 132 6.62 -1.17 3.77
C VAL A 132 6.55 -1.90 5.10
N ALA A 133 6.06 -3.15 5.08
CA ALA A 133 6.05 -4.03 6.23
C ALA A 133 7.31 -4.88 6.25
N ILE A 134 7.99 -4.97 7.38
CA ILE A 134 9.20 -5.78 7.56
C ILE A 134 8.86 -6.96 8.47
N ARG A 135 8.84 -8.16 7.89
CA ARG A 135 8.55 -9.41 8.62
C ARG A 135 9.79 -10.06 9.22
N GLU A 136 10.90 -10.02 8.50
CA GLU A 136 12.16 -10.60 8.96
C GLU A 136 13.15 -9.52 9.36
N LYS A 137 14.03 -9.84 10.30
CA LYS A 137 15.14 -8.98 10.67
C LYS A 137 16.03 -8.73 9.47
N LEU A 138 16.12 -7.46 9.05
CA LEU A 138 17.01 -7.07 7.96
C LEU A 138 18.48 -7.23 8.39
N ASP A 139 19.32 -7.69 7.46
CA ASP A 139 20.77 -7.69 7.67
C ASP A 139 21.36 -6.26 7.65
N ASP A 140 22.57 -6.07 8.16
CA ASP A 140 23.19 -4.75 8.30
C ASP A 140 23.30 -3.98 6.96
N ASN A 141 23.52 -4.68 5.84
CA ASN A 141 23.56 -4.04 4.53
C ASN A 141 22.16 -3.63 4.09
N SER A 142 21.17 -4.48 4.34
CA SER A 142 19.76 -4.23 4.08
C SER A 142 19.21 -3.06 4.89
N ILE A 143 19.58 -2.91 6.16
CA ILE A 143 19.24 -1.75 6.99
C ILE A 143 19.80 -0.47 6.38
N ARG A 144 21.07 -0.48 5.95
CA ARG A 144 21.71 0.67 5.29
C ARG A 144 21.03 1.04 3.97
N LEU A 145 20.58 0.05 3.21
CA LEU A 145 19.83 0.27 1.98
C LEU A 145 18.43 0.82 2.29
N PHE A 146 17.75 0.28 3.30
CA PHE A 146 16.42 0.70 3.71
C PHE A 146 16.40 2.15 4.21
N GLN A 147 17.49 2.64 4.80
CA GLN A 147 17.65 4.05 5.15
C GLN A 147 17.38 4.98 3.95
N LYS A 148 17.73 4.59 2.72
CA LYS A 148 17.41 5.40 1.52
C LYS A 148 15.90 5.52 1.28
N VAL A 149 15.12 4.48 1.61
CA VAL A 149 13.66 4.51 1.53
C VAL A 149 13.09 5.45 2.59
N VAL A 150 13.61 5.39 3.81
CA VAL A 150 13.26 6.33 4.89
C VAL A 150 13.59 7.78 4.53
N ASP A 151 14.78 8.02 3.97
CA ASP A 151 15.24 9.34 3.56
C ASP A 151 14.42 9.91 2.39
N SER A 152 13.75 9.05 1.62
CA SER A 152 12.84 9.48 0.55
C SER A 152 11.57 10.15 1.06
N ARG A 153 11.24 10.00 2.35
CA ARG A 153 10.07 10.63 3.01
C ARG A 153 8.73 10.31 2.34
N LYS A 154 8.61 9.08 1.83
CA LYS A 154 7.39 8.60 1.15
C LYS A 154 6.59 7.59 1.97
N LEU A 155 7.17 7.04 3.03
CA LEU A 155 6.50 6.06 3.88
C LEU A 155 5.49 6.74 4.79
N TYR A 156 4.22 6.33 4.70
CA TYR A 156 3.17 6.74 5.64
C TYR A 156 3.06 5.77 6.81
N TRP A 157 3.41 4.50 6.60
CA TRP A 157 3.37 3.47 7.63
C TRP A 157 4.52 2.46 7.48
N LEU A 158 5.13 2.09 8.60
CA LEU A 158 6.15 1.05 8.70
C LEU A 158 5.74 0.00 9.76
N PRO A 159 4.92 -1.00 9.40
CA PRO A 159 4.67 -2.16 10.24
C PRO A 159 5.94 -2.99 10.41
N LEU A 160 6.25 -3.37 11.65
CA LEU A 160 7.42 -4.18 11.98
C LEU A 160 6.98 -5.33 12.85
N TYR A 161 7.48 -6.51 12.53
CA TYR A 161 7.37 -7.66 13.40
C TYR A 161 8.38 -7.53 14.55
N GLU A 162 8.08 -8.13 15.70
CA GLU A 162 8.89 -7.97 16.92
C GLU A 162 10.35 -8.35 16.67
N GLU A 163 10.57 -9.42 15.90
CA GLU A 163 11.88 -9.94 15.54
C GLU A 163 12.68 -8.99 14.65
N ALA A 164 12.01 -8.08 13.93
CA ALA A 164 12.65 -7.07 13.10
C ALA A 164 13.06 -5.80 13.88
N CYS A 165 12.57 -5.63 15.12
CA CYS A 165 12.79 -4.44 15.96
C CYS A 165 14.04 -4.53 16.84
N GLU A 166 15.19 -4.90 16.28
CA GLU A 166 16.44 -5.07 17.04
C GLU A 166 17.64 -4.37 16.42
N GLY A 167 18.65 -4.07 17.25
CA GLY A 167 19.96 -3.60 16.79
C GLY A 167 19.89 -2.27 16.03
N ASP A 168 20.59 -2.21 14.89
CA ASP A 168 20.69 -1.01 14.05
C ASP A 168 19.33 -0.56 13.49
N MET A 169 18.35 -1.46 13.41
CA MET A 169 16.99 -1.08 13.01
C MET A 169 16.38 -0.10 14.01
N LEU A 170 16.66 -0.24 15.31
CA LEU A 170 16.13 0.66 16.34
C LEU A 170 16.63 2.10 16.16
N GLU A 171 17.89 2.28 15.76
CA GLU A 171 18.44 3.61 15.46
C GLU A 171 17.80 4.21 14.21
N LEU A 172 17.55 3.40 13.18
CA LEU A 172 16.81 3.82 11.99
C LEU A 172 15.38 4.24 12.33
N LEU A 173 14.70 3.53 13.24
CA LEU A 173 13.35 3.90 13.70
C LEU A 173 13.33 5.21 14.47
N LYS A 174 14.32 5.48 15.32
CA LYS A 174 14.44 6.78 15.97
C LYS A 174 14.52 7.90 14.94
N ASN A 175 15.34 7.73 13.91
CA ASN A 175 15.46 8.70 12.82
C ASN A 175 14.13 8.88 12.05
N LEU A 176 13.42 7.79 11.76
CA LEU A 176 12.11 7.83 11.11
C LEU A 176 11.08 8.59 11.94
N LEU A 177 10.99 8.32 13.25
CA LEU A 177 10.03 8.95 14.15
C LEU A 177 10.32 10.44 14.38
N CYS A 178 11.56 10.89 14.16
CA CYS A 178 11.91 12.30 14.19
C CYS A 178 11.56 13.05 12.88
N GLN A 179 11.05 12.37 11.84
CA GLN A 179 10.61 13.03 10.62
C GLN A 179 9.28 13.74 10.82
N GLU A 180 9.14 14.94 10.26
CA GLU A 180 7.92 15.77 10.36
C GLU A 180 6.65 15.03 9.93
N GLN A 181 6.74 14.08 8.99
CA GLN A 181 5.59 13.32 8.50
C GLN A 181 4.96 12.39 9.55
N PHE A 182 5.69 12.06 10.63
CA PHE A 182 5.19 11.25 11.75
C PHE A 182 4.96 12.06 13.03
N MET A 183 5.30 13.36 13.02
CA MET A 183 5.03 14.26 14.13
C MET A 183 3.66 14.91 13.93
N ILE A 184 2.65 14.34 14.58
CA ILE A 184 1.26 14.85 14.61
C ILE A 184 1.13 16.00 15.61
#